data_AF-A0A4R1WTC5-F1
#
_entry.id   AF-A0A4R1WTC5-F1
#
_cell.length_a   1.000
_cell.length_b   1.000
_cell.length_c   1.000
_cell.angle_alpha   90.00
_cell.angle_beta   90.00
_cell.angle_gamma   90.00
#
_symmetry.space_group_name_H-M   'P 1'
#
loop_
_entity.id
_entity.type
_entity.pdbx_description
1 polymer ?
#
loop_
_entity_poly.entity_id
_entity_poly.type
_entity_poly.pdbx_seq_one_letter_code
_entity_poly.pdbx_strand_id
1 'polypeptide(L)'
;MSKTDLRARPMFARTRDAIEAHLTIVFTALAVSRTVQNRTGLSLRRFLRTLKPLRSATVEINSVITTIPPALSPDQQAILDALDRPIPRH
;
A
#
# COMPACT_ATOMS: atom_id res chain seq x y z
N MET A 1 17.07 45.43 20.72
CA MET A 1 16.85 44.61 19.52
C MET A 1 15.36 44.63 19.18
N SER A 2 15.01 45.02 17.96
CA SER A 2 13.64 45.34 17.55
C SER A 2 12.80 44.07 17.32
N LYS A 3 11.55 44.10 17.77
CA LYS A 3 10.53 43.04 17.63
C LYS A 3 10.15 42.71 16.16
N THR A 4 10.86 43.28 15.19
CA THR A 4 10.56 43.20 13.75
C THR A 4 11.12 41.95 13.07
N ASP A 5 11.94 41.15 13.74
CA ASP A 5 12.60 39.99 13.13
C ASP A 5 11.81 38.67 13.24
N LEU A 6 10.55 38.75 13.69
CA LEU A 6 9.66 37.60 13.88
C LEU A 6 8.73 37.36 12.67
N ARG A 7 9.05 37.94 11.50
CA ARG A 7 8.34 37.66 10.22
C ARG A 7 9.24 36.89 9.26
N ALA A 8 9.13 35.56 9.32
CA ALA A 8 9.08 34.65 8.16
C ALA A 8 9.34 33.18 8.54
N ARG A 9 8.93 32.72 9.72
CA ARG A 9 8.67 31.28 9.89
C ARG A 9 7.18 31.08 9.66
N PRO A 10 6.74 30.31 8.66
CA PRO A 10 5.35 29.88 8.62
C PRO A 10 5.13 29.05 9.89
N MET A 11 4.59 29.68 10.94
CA MET A 11 3.98 28.94 12.02
C MET A 11 2.84 28.16 11.37
N PHE A 12 2.98 26.84 11.34
CA PHE A 12 2.04 25.91 10.75
C PHE A 12 0.61 26.18 11.27
N ALA A 13 -0.14 27.03 10.59
CA ALA A 13 -1.53 27.35 10.94
C ALA A 13 -2.48 26.14 10.78
N ARG A 14 -1.93 25.00 10.34
CA ARG A 14 -2.59 23.72 10.03
C ARG A 14 -1.93 22.54 10.77
N THR A 15 -1.30 22.74 11.93
CA THR A 15 -0.70 21.63 12.70
C THR A 15 -1.70 20.53 12.99
N ARG A 16 -2.93 20.90 13.35
CA ARG A 16 -4.02 19.96 13.59
C ARG A 16 -4.34 19.13 12.35
N ASP A 17 -4.61 19.78 11.23
CA ASP A 17 -4.95 19.09 9.98
C ASP A 17 -3.81 18.17 9.51
N ALA A 18 -2.55 18.60 9.67
CA ALA A 18 -1.38 17.78 9.34
C ALA A 18 -1.24 16.55 10.26
N ILE A 19 -1.50 16.70 11.56
CA ILE A 19 -1.51 15.60 12.53
C ILE A 19 -2.63 14.62 12.22
N GLU A 20 -3.84 15.12 12.00
CA GLU A 20 -5.02 14.30 11.68
C GLU A 20 -4.80 13.52 10.37
N ALA A 21 -4.28 14.16 9.33
CA ALA A 21 -3.92 13.49 8.08
C ALA A 21 -2.84 12.41 8.30
N HIS A 22 -1.79 12.73 9.05
CA HIS A 22 -0.72 11.76 9.33
C HIS A 22 -1.24 10.55 10.09
N LEU A 23 -1.98 10.76 11.18
CA LEU A 23 -2.56 9.68 11.97
C LEU A 23 -3.53 8.84 11.14
N THR A 24 -4.38 9.48 10.33
CA THR A 24 -5.31 8.77 9.43
C THR A 24 -4.55 7.84 8.48
N ILE A 25 -3.50 8.34 7.84
CA ILE A 25 -2.69 7.55 6.89
C ILE A 25 -1.96 6.41 7.63
N VAL A 26 -1.33 6.69 8.77
CA VAL A 26 -0.57 5.70 9.54
C VAL A 26 -1.49 4.61 10.09
N PHE A 27 -2.62 4.96 10.70
CA PHE A 27 -3.57 3.98 11.21
C PHE A 27 -4.19 3.15 10.08
N THR A 28 -4.52 3.76 8.95
CA THR A 28 -4.99 3.03 7.77
C THR A 28 -3.94 2.04 7.26
N ALA A 29 -2.68 2.49 7.13
CA ALA A 29 -1.58 1.64 6.71
C ALA A 29 -1.34 0.48 7.68
N LEU A 30 -1.42 0.72 9.00
CA LEU A 30 -1.31 -0.32 10.03
C LEU A 30 -2.47 -1.31 9.97
N ALA A 31 -3.70 -0.84 9.80
CA ALA A 31 -4.88 -1.70 9.70
C ALA A 31 -4.83 -2.59 8.45
N VAL A 32 -4.46 -2.03 7.29
CA VAL A 32 -4.25 -2.79 6.05
C VAL A 32 -3.13 -3.82 6.24
N SER A 33 -1.98 -3.38 6.79
CA SER A 33 -0.85 -4.27 7.05
C SER A 33 -1.21 -5.42 7.98
N ARG A 34 -2.00 -5.17 9.03
CA ARG A 34 -2.44 -6.21 9.96
C ARG A 34 -3.43 -7.16 9.29
N THR A 35 -4.34 -6.64 8.48
CA THR A 35 -5.31 -7.47 7.73
C THR A 35 -4.60 -8.42 6.78
N VAL A 36 -3.63 -7.92 6.01
CA VAL A 36 -2.82 -8.75 5.10
C VAL A 36 -2.07 -9.84 5.86
N GLN A 37 -1.42 -9.50 6.98
CA GLN A 37 -0.70 -10.46 7.80
C GLN A 37 -1.64 -11.51 8.41
N ASN A 38 -2.80 -11.11 8.92
CA ASN A 38 -3.78 -12.02 9.51
C ASN A 38 -4.36 -13.00 8.47
N ARG A 39 -4.62 -12.53 7.24
CA ARG A 39 -5.19 -13.37 6.17
C ARG A 39 -4.17 -14.33 5.57
N THR A 40 -2.94 -13.87 5.37
CA THR A 40 -1.91 -14.65 4.66
C THR A 40 -0.98 -15.45 5.59
N GLY A 41 -0.93 -15.10 6.88
CA GLY A 41 0.04 -15.66 7.83
C GLY A 41 1.50 -15.25 7.57
N LEU A 42 1.74 -14.37 6.59
CA LEU A 42 3.08 -13.91 6.21
C LEU A 42 3.39 -12.58 6.86
N SER A 43 4.67 -12.34 7.16
CA SER A 43 5.13 -10.97 7.47
C SER A 43 4.94 -10.06 6.26
N LEU A 44 4.65 -8.78 6.50
CA LEU A 44 4.43 -7.81 5.41
C LEU A 44 5.64 -7.74 4.46
N ARG A 45 6.86 -7.82 4.99
CA ARG A 45 8.10 -7.86 4.19
C ARG A 45 8.12 -9.05 3.24
N ARG A 46 7.77 -10.25 3.72
CA ARG A 46 7.75 -11.47 2.89
C ARG A 46 6.66 -11.36 1.83
N PHE A 47 5.46 -10.95 2.23
CA PHE A 47 4.33 -10.71 1.33
C PHE A 47 4.71 -9.78 0.16
N LEU A 48 5.26 -8.59 0.48
CA LEU A 48 5.67 -7.62 -0.53
C LEU A 48 6.78 -8.17 -1.42
N ARG A 49 7.80 -8.84 -0.87
CA ARG A 49 8.89 -9.40 -1.67
C ARG A 49 8.40 -10.49 -2.64
N THR A 50 7.41 -11.27 -2.24
CA THR A 50 6.85 -12.35 -3.06
C THR A 50 5.99 -11.82 -4.21
N LEU A 51 5.15 -10.81 -3.97
CA LEU A 51 4.19 -10.33 -4.97
C LEU A 51 4.66 -9.10 -5.77
N LYS A 52 5.50 -8.22 -5.20
CA LYS A 52 5.99 -7.00 -5.89
C LYS A 52 6.68 -7.24 -7.25
N PRO A 53 7.41 -8.35 -7.47
CA PRO A 53 8.00 -8.63 -8.77
C PRO A 53 7.00 -9.01 -9.87
N LEU A 54 5.76 -9.38 -9.52
CA LEU A 54 4.75 -9.77 -10.50
C LEU A 54 4.34 -8.56 -11.33
N ARG A 55 4.48 -8.67 -12.65
CA ARG A 55 4.15 -7.62 -13.62
C ARG A 55 3.36 -8.23 -14.77
N SER A 56 2.33 -7.52 -15.21
CA SER A 56 1.71 -7.77 -16.51
C SER A 56 2.57 -7.16 -17.61
N ALA A 57 2.62 -7.82 -18.76
CA ALA A 57 3.25 -7.27 -19.96
C ALA A 57 2.16 -6.77 -20.91
N THR A 58 2.35 -5.59 -21.51
CA THR A 58 1.51 -5.14 -22.62
C THR A 58 2.34 -5.24 -23.88
N VAL A 59 1.87 -6.04 -24.84
CA VAL A 59 2.58 -6.36 -26.07
C VAL A 59 1.72 -5.92 -27.25
N GLU A 60 2.33 -5.25 -28.22
CA GLU A 60 1.69 -4.90 -29.48
C GLU A 60 2.23 -5.80 -30.60
N ILE A 61 1.35 -6.49 -31.30
CA ILE A 61 1.70 -7.35 -32.45
C ILE A 61 0.71 -7.02 -33.58
N ASN A 62 1.23 -6.59 -34.75
CA ASN A 62 0.40 -6.22 -35.90
C ASN A 62 -0.72 -5.22 -35.54
N SER A 63 -0.40 -4.20 -34.74
CA SER A 63 -1.35 -3.19 -34.24
C SER A 63 -2.45 -3.73 -33.31
N VAL A 64 -2.33 -4.97 -32.82
CA VAL A 64 -3.17 -5.54 -31.76
C VAL A 64 -2.43 -5.45 -30.44
N ILE A 65 -2.98 -4.69 -29.50
CA ILE A 65 -2.45 -4.56 -28.14
C ILE A 65 -3.07 -5.66 -27.27
N THR A 66 -2.22 -6.46 -26.65
CA THR A 66 -2.63 -7.53 -25.73
C THR A 66 -1.92 -7.39 -24.39
N THR A 67 -2.67 -7.50 -23.31
CA THR A 67 -2.12 -7.55 -21.95
C THR A 67 -2.01 -9.00 -21.48
N ILE A 68 -0.79 -9.42 -21.17
CA ILE A 68 -0.45 -10.75 -20.68
C ILE A 68 -0.32 -10.67 -19.15
N PRO A 69 -1.10 -11.47 -18.38
CA PRO A 69 -0.99 -11.49 -16.93
C PRO A 69 0.36 -12.08 -16.48
N PRO A 70 0.82 -11.77 -15.25
CA PRO A 70 2.02 -12.41 -14.70
C PRO A 70 1.83 -13.92 -14.56
N ALA A 71 2.87 -14.70 -14.81
CA ALA A 71 2.89 -16.12 -14.48
C ALA A 71 2.97 -16.28 -12.95
N LEU A 72 1.99 -16.96 -12.36
CA LEU A 72 1.89 -17.17 -10.92
C LEU A 72 2.36 -18.58 -10.55
N SER A 73 3.22 -18.70 -9.55
CA SER A 73 3.52 -19.98 -8.91
C SER A 73 2.36 -20.43 -8.01
N PRO A 74 2.26 -21.74 -7.66
CA PRO A 74 1.23 -22.22 -6.74
C PRO A 74 1.22 -21.48 -5.41
N ASP A 75 2.39 -21.15 -4.87
CA ASP A 75 2.54 -20.37 -3.64
C ASP A 75 2.00 -18.94 -3.80
N GLN A 76 2.24 -18.29 -4.94
CA GLN A 76 1.74 -16.94 -5.22
C GLN A 76 0.22 -16.95 -5.36
N GLN A 77 -0.34 -17.97 -6.04
CA GLN A 77 -1.78 -18.15 -6.15
C GLN A 77 -2.42 -18.34 -4.77
N ALA A 78 -1.85 -19.21 -3.93
CA ALA A 78 -2.35 -19.43 -2.57
C ALA A 78 -2.37 -18.17 -1.71
N ILE A 79 -1.36 -17.28 -1.86
CA ILE A 79 -1.34 -15.98 -1.18
C ILE A 79 -2.48 -15.07 -1.67
N LEU A 80 -2.74 -15.02 -2.97
CA LEU A 80 -3.83 -14.23 -3.54
C LEU A 80 -5.20 -14.77 -3.11
N ASP A 81 -5.39 -16.09 -3.14
CA ASP A 81 -6.61 -16.74 -2.69
C ASP A 81 -6.87 -16.48 -1.20
N ALA A 82 -5.82 -16.44 -0.37
CA ALA A 82 -5.93 -16.11 1.05
C ALA A 82 -6.38 -14.65 1.28
N LEU A 83 -6.09 -13.73 0.36
CA LEU A 83 -6.59 -12.35 0.44
C LEU A 83 -8.06 -12.23 0.05
N ASP A 84 -8.51 -13.00 -0.95
CA ASP A 84 -9.89 -12.93 -1.45
C ASP A 84 -10.91 -13.56 -0.51
N ARG A 85 -10.50 -14.55 0.30
CA ARG A 85 -11.43 -15.19 1.25
C ARG A 85 -11.87 -14.21 2.34
N PRO A 86 -13.19 -14.01 2.54
CA PRO A 86 -13.67 -13.22 3.66
C PRO A 86 -13.29 -13.92 4.97
N ILE A 87 -12.87 -13.13 5.96
CA ILE A 87 -12.64 -13.63 7.32
C ILE A 87 -13.99 -14.14 7.82
N PRO A 88 -14.11 -15.41 8.27
CA PRO A 88 -15.35 -15.92 8.84
C PRO A 88 -15.77 -14.99 9.99
N ARG A 89 -16.96 -14.40 9.88
CA ARG A 89 -17.56 -13.67 11.00
C ARG A 89 -18.14 -14.74 11.92
N HIS A 90 -17.54 -14.88 13.10
CA HIS A 90 -18.13 -15.61 14.22
C HIS A 90 -19.33 -14.82 14.77
#